data_AF-A0AAD7ECA3-F1
#
_entry.id   AF-A0AAD7ECA3-F1
#
_cell.length_a   1.000
_cell.length_b   1.000
_cell.length_c   1.000
_cell.angle_alpha   90.00
_cell.angle_beta   90.00
_cell.angle_gamma   90.00
#
_symmetry.space_group_name_H-M   'P 1'
#
loop_
_entity.id
_entity.type
_entity.pdbx_description
1 polymer ?
#
loop_
_entity_poly.entity_id
_entity_poly.type
_entity_poly.pdbx_seq_one_letter_code
_entity_poly.pdbx_strand_id
1 'polypeptide(L)'
;MHSHLAAALSLAILCLTPVGRANSQSFSTNNDIPCPEGSYTSFVHNSYAYIAPLDEFTNITKSFFDFAWYTGGVPATNTTGTDNVPGATRSGTLAGGAYHETLTAYKLRSDVLEYSYHGDPYILAVPGQPTINFNGYAETMRFESICGGKATYIDIITYTCSNHQTLAYSGWYTFHESVFPGLAATVRATIMAGDCPQTENY
;
A
#
# COMPACT_ATOMS: atom_id res chain seq x y z
N MET A 1 12.23 -7.88 69.76
CA MET A 1 11.67 -6.78 68.95
C MET A 1 12.60 -6.55 67.77
N HIS A 2 12.06 -6.77 66.57
CA HIS A 2 12.44 -6.24 65.26
C HIS A 2 13.90 -6.38 64.78
N SER A 3 14.07 -7.44 63.97
CA SER A 3 14.77 -7.54 62.68
C SER A 3 15.16 -6.21 62.01
N HIS A 4 16.28 -6.21 61.28
CA HIS A 4 16.30 -6.04 59.81
C HIS A 4 17.73 -6.24 59.26
N LEU A 5 17.97 -7.40 58.64
CA LEU A 5 19.00 -7.57 57.61
C LEU A 5 18.57 -6.78 56.37
N ALA A 6 19.41 -5.87 55.89
CA ALA A 6 19.26 -5.29 54.55
C ALA A 6 20.08 -6.12 53.55
N ALA A 7 19.38 -6.89 52.73
CA ALA A 7 19.94 -7.56 51.56
C ALA A 7 20.17 -6.52 50.46
N ALA A 8 21.42 -6.32 50.04
CA ALA A 8 21.75 -5.56 48.84
C ALA A 8 21.41 -6.39 47.61
N LEU A 9 20.29 -6.06 46.97
CA LEU A 9 19.84 -6.63 45.71
C LEU A 9 20.80 -6.19 44.60
N SER A 10 21.58 -7.13 44.05
CA SER A 10 22.41 -6.86 42.87
C SER A 10 21.52 -6.73 41.64
N LEU A 11 21.46 -5.51 41.10
CA LEU A 11 20.76 -5.19 39.87
C LEU A 11 21.61 -5.71 38.68
N ALA A 12 21.31 -6.91 38.21
CA ALA A 12 21.85 -7.41 36.95
C ALA A 12 21.16 -6.67 35.80
N ILE A 13 21.82 -5.64 35.27
CA ILE A 13 21.42 -4.97 34.04
C ILE A 13 21.65 -5.97 32.89
N LEU A 14 20.59 -6.61 32.42
CA LEU A 14 20.62 -7.32 31.14
C LEU A 14 20.90 -6.28 30.05
N CYS A 15 22.07 -6.36 29.41
CA CYS A 15 22.29 -5.75 28.11
C CYS A 15 21.32 -6.39 27.12
N LEU A 16 20.18 -5.74 26.88
CA LEU A 16 19.38 -5.97 25.69
C LEU A 16 20.25 -5.62 24.49
N THR A 17 20.80 -6.64 23.83
CA THR A 17 21.36 -6.47 22.49
C THR A 17 20.23 -5.97 21.60
N PRO A 18 20.39 -4.85 20.89
CA PRO A 18 19.40 -4.44 19.92
C PRO A 18 19.30 -5.55 18.87
N VAL A 19 18.14 -6.20 18.81
CA VAL A 19 17.76 -7.05 17.69
C VAL A 19 17.98 -6.21 16.44
N GLY A 20 18.83 -6.70 15.54
CA GLY A 20 19.20 -6.00 14.32
C GLY A 20 17.95 -5.48 13.63
N ARG A 21 17.86 -4.16 13.49
CA ARG A 21 16.89 -3.51 12.64
C ARG A 21 17.08 -4.12 11.26
N ALA A 22 16.15 -4.99 10.84
CA ALA A 22 16.13 -5.49 9.47
C ALA A 22 16.23 -4.26 8.57
N ASN A 23 17.23 -4.29 7.71
CA ASN A 23 17.58 -3.18 6.83
C ASN A 23 16.39 -2.95 5.91
N SER A 24 15.48 -2.06 6.30
CA SER A 24 14.40 -1.59 5.46
C SER A 24 15.05 -0.69 4.43
N GLN A 25 15.65 -1.31 3.41
CA GLN A 25 15.81 -0.66 2.11
C GLN A 25 14.39 -0.33 1.66
N SER A 26 13.95 0.87 2.02
CA SER A 26 12.90 1.59 1.31
C SER A 26 13.36 1.64 -0.15
N PHE A 27 12.58 1.06 -1.05
CA PHE A 27 12.70 1.39 -2.45
C PHE A 27 12.41 2.90 -2.55
N SER A 28 13.46 3.70 -2.68
CA SER A 28 13.32 5.08 -3.14
C SER A 28 13.38 5.03 -4.65
N THR A 29 12.31 4.60 -5.29
CA THR A 29 12.04 5.02 -6.66
C THR A 29 11.59 6.47 -6.55
N ASN A 30 12.23 7.37 -7.30
CA ASN A 30 11.74 8.73 -7.43
C ASN A 30 10.40 8.66 -8.18
N ASN A 31 9.30 8.66 -7.43
CA ASN A 31 7.94 8.62 -7.95
C ASN A 31 7.41 10.03 -8.28
N ASP A 32 8.25 11.06 -8.20
CA ASP A 32 7.87 12.40 -8.63
C ASP A 32 7.72 12.41 -10.16
N ILE A 33 6.48 12.58 -10.60
CA ILE A 33 6.17 12.72 -12.02
C ILE A 33 6.30 14.19 -12.43
N PRO A 34 7.08 14.49 -13.48
CA PRO A 34 7.17 15.85 -14.01
C PRO A 34 5.80 16.37 -14.41
N CYS A 35 5.43 17.55 -13.92
CA CYS A 35 4.19 18.19 -14.31
C CYS A 35 4.37 19.15 -15.49
N PRO A 36 3.55 19.05 -16.56
CA PRO A 36 3.51 20.09 -17.57
C PRO A 36 2.97 21.41 -16.99
N GLU A 37 3.23 22.51 -17.69
CA GLU A 37 2.72 23.83 -17.33
C GLU A 37 1.19 23.83 -17.16
N GLY A 38 0.70 24.50 -16.13
CA GLY A 38 -0.74 24.52 -15.79
C GLY A 38 -1.23 23.31 -14.99
N SER A 39 -0.33 22.42 -14.56
CA SER A 39 -0.63 21.33 -13.63
C SER A 39 0.36 21.28 -12.49
N TYR A 40 -0.04 20.61 -11.40
CA TYR A 40 0.70 20.63 -10.16
C TYR A 40 0.76 19.23 -9.54
N THR A 41 1.89 18.93 -8.92
CA THR A 41 2.11 17.68 -8.20
C THR A 41 1.30 17.67 -6.92
N SER A 42 0.66 16.54 -6.61
CA SER A 42 0.03 16.25 -5.33
C SER A 42 0.34 14.83 -4.93
N PHE A 43 0.24 14.53 -3.63
CA PHE A 43 0.35 13.16 -3.13
C PHE A 43 -0.87 12.83 -2.26
N VAL A 44 -1.25 11.56 -2.29
CA VAL A 44 -2.26 10.96 -1.42
C VAL A 44 -1.61 9.83 -0.66
N HIS A 45 -1.88 9.76 0.64
CA HIS A 45 -1.41 8.70 1.51
C HIS A 45 -2.60 8.04 2.18
N ASN A 46 -2.71 6.72 2.05
CA ASN A 46 -3.69 5.91 2.75
C ASN A 46 -2.97 4.77 3.46
N SER A 47 -3.41 4.46 4.67
CA SER A 47 -2.88 3.31 5.41
C SER A 47 -3.97 2.55 6.12
N TYR A 48 -3.85 1.23 6.13
CA TYR A 48 -4.80 0.30 6.72
C TYR A 48 -4.10 -0.74 7.57
N ALA A 49 -4.75 -1.21 8.63
CA ALA A 49 -4.25 -2.30 9.46
C ALA A 49 -5.37 -3.31 9.66
N TYR A 50 -5.10 -4.57 9.32
CA TYR A 50 -6.09 -5.64 9.29
C TYR A 50 -5.60 -6.87 10.05
N ILE A 51 -6.50 -7.50 10.81
CA ILE A 51 -6.25 -8.78 11.50
C ILE A 51 -6.45 -9.92 10.50
N ALA A 52 -5.42 -10.14 9.68
CA ALA A 52 -5.22 -11.35 8.90
C ALA A 52 -3.74 -11.45 8.51
N PRO A 53 -3.19 -12.67 8.40
CA PRO A 53 -1.85 -12.91 7.88
C PRO A 53 -1.63 -12.32 6.48
N LEU A 54 -0.37 -12.01 6.15
CA LEU A 54 0.01 -11.38 4.88
C LEU A 54 -0.28 -12.26 3.65
N ASP A 55 -0.17 -13.58 3.79
CA ASP A 55 -0.41 -14.53 2.70
C ASP A 55 -1.86 -14.50 2.21
N GLU A 56 -2.83 -14.26 3.08
CA GLU A 56 -4.24 -14.06 2.70
C GLU A 56 -4.41 -12.91 1.70
N PHE A 57 -3.75 -11.77 1.93
CA PHE A 57 -3.78 -10.63 1.02
C PHE A 57 -2.96 -10.89 -0.25
N THR A 58 -1.71 -11.34 -0.08
CA THR A 58 -0.79 -11.50 -1.22
C THR A 58 -1.22 -12.60 -2.19
N ASN A 59 -1.97 -13.61 -1.74
CA ASN A 59 -2.56 -14.60 -2.64
C ASN A 59 -3.50 -13.98 -3.69
N ILE A 60 -4.09 -12.82 -3.39
CA ILE A 60 -4.97 -12.06 -4.29
C ILE A 60 -4.17 -10.98 -5.03
N THR A 61 -3.28 -10.26 -4.33
CA THR A 61 -2.71 -9.00 -4.85
C THR A 61 -1.32 -9.10 -5.45
N LYS A 62 -0.66 -10.27 -5.37
CA LYS A 62 0.76 -10.41 -5.77
C LYS A 62 1.02 -10.28 -7.27
N SER A 63 0.01 -10.40 -8.13
CA SER A 63 0.20 -10.30 -9.57
C SER A 63 -0.07 -8.88 -10.03
N PHE A 64 0.90 -8.27 -10.70
CA PHE A 64 0.71 -6.99 -11.35
C PHE A 64 -0.31 -7.10 -12.50
N PHE A 65 -0.32 -8.22 -13.23
CA PHE A 65 -1.30 -8.47 -14.29
C PHE A 65 -2.72 -8.74 -13.76
N ASP A 66 -2.87 -9.42 -12.63
CA ASP A 66 -4.17 -9.65 -11.99
C ASP A 66 -4.59 -8.46 -11.11
N PHE A 67 -5.12 -7.43 -11.77
CA PHE A 67 -5.48 -6.17 -11.15
C PHE A 67 -6.97 -6.03 -10.81
N ALA A 68 -7.77 -7.08 -11.06
CA ALA A 68 -9.23 -7.01 -10.91
C ALA A 68 -9.66 -6.69 -9.47
N TRP A 69 -8.89 -7.11 -8.46
CA TRP A 69 -9.17 -6.82 -7.05
C TRP A 69 -9.14 -5.31 -6.74
N TYR A 70 -8.35 -4.52 -7.48
CA TYR A 70 -8.20 -3.09 -7.27
C TYR A 70 -9.22 -2.27 -8.08
N THR A 71 -9.65 -2.78 -9.23
CA THR A 71 -10.56 -2.09 -10.16
C THR A 71 -12.04 -2.43 -9.96
N GLY A 72 -12.39 -3.15 -8.88
CA GLY A 72 -13.77 -3.59 -8.62
C GLY A 72 -14.24 -4.73 -9.53
N GLY A 73 -13.31 -5.62 -9.91
CA GLY A 73 -13.58 -6.83 -10.70
C GLY A 73 -13.33 -6.69 -12.19
N VAL A 74 -12.79 -5.56 -12.65
CA VAL A 74 -12.51 -5.31 -14.07
C VAL A 74 -11.07 -5.72 -14.39
N PRO A 75 -10.82 -6.84 -15.08
CA PRO A 75 -9.46 -7.27 -15.38
C PRO A 75 -8.76 -6.31 -16.34
N ALA A 76 -7.42 -6.33 -16.34
CA ALA A 76 -6.64 -5.70 -17.41
C ALA A 76 -7.00 -6.35 -18.76
N THR A 77 -7.09 -5.54 -19.81
CA THR A 77 -7.44 -6.02 -21.16
C THR A 77 -6.20 -6.38 -21.96
N ASN A 78 -5.06 -5.75 -21.68
CA ASN A 78 -3.79 -6.07 -22.30
C ASN A 78 -2.67 -6.06 -21.26
N THR A 79 -1.74 -7.00 -21.41
CA THR A 79 -0.52 -7.08 -20.61
C THR A 79 0.68 -7.35 -21.53
N THR A 80 1.83 -6.76 -21.21
CA THR A 80 3.07 -6.97 -21.98
C THR A 80 4.24 -7.19 -21.02
N GLY A 81 5.19 -8.03 -21.41
CA GLY A 81 6.36 -8.39 -20.60
C GLY A 81 6.11 -9.58 -19.68
N THR A 82 6.92 -9.72 -18.64
CA THR A 82 6.81 -10.78 -17.64
C THR A 82 6.16 -10.22 -16.38
N ASP A 83 5.10 -10.88 -15.91
CA ASP A 83 4.41 -10.45 -14.68
C ASP A 83 5.39 -10.27 -13.51
N ASN A 84 5.15 -9.25 -12.69
CA ASN A 84 5.96 -8.91 -11.51
C ASN A 84 7.44 -8.57 -11.79
N VAL A 85 7.81 -8.31 -13.05
CA VAL A 85 9.15 -7.84 -13.43
C VAL A 85 9.08 -6.37 -13.83
N PRO A 86 9.92 -5.47 -13.26
CA PRO A 86 9.97 -4.08 -13.69
C PRO A 86 10.09 -3.94 -15.21
N GLY A 87 9.29 -3.05 -15.78
CA GLY A 87 9.09 -2.89 -17.23
C GLY A 87 7.88 -3.65 -17.78
N ALA A 88 7.25 -4.53 -16.99
CA ALA A 88 5.95 -5.10 -17.34
C ALA A 88 4.89 -4.01 -17.43
N THR A 89 3.98 -4.13 -18.39
CA THR A 89 2.90 -3.16 -18.57
C THR A 89 1.53 -3.82 -18.54
N ARG A 90 0.53 -3.05 -18.12
CA ARG A 90 -0.89 -3.42 -18.18
C ARG A 90 -1.71 -2.23 -18.63
N SER A 91 -2.85 -2.49 -19.27
CA SER A 91 -3.81 -1.45 -19.63
C SER A 91 -5.24 -1.97 -19.60
N GLY A 92 -6.17 -1.04 -19.52
CA GLY A 92 -7.59 -1.34 -19.48
C GLY A 92 -8.43 -0.07 -19.45
N THR A 93 -9.69 -0.22 -19.05
CA THR A 93 -10.61 0.90 -18.87
C THR A 93 -11.14 0.88 -17.44
N LEU A 94 -11.02 2.00 -16.74
CA LEU A 94 -11.52 2.19 -15.39
C LEU A 94 -12.30 3.51 -15.32
N ALA A 95 -13.51 3.49 -14.73
CA ALA A 95 -14.36 4.67 -14.57
C ALA A 95 -14.57 5.50 -15.87
N GLY A 96 -14.59 4.83 -17.03
CA GLY A 96 -14.74 5.46 -18.34
C GLY A 96 -13.46 6.04 -18.95
N GLY A 97 -12.34 6.02 -18.23
CA GLY A 97 -11.01 6.40 -18.73
C GLY A 97 -10.16 5.18 -19.08
N ALA A 98 -9.37 5.27 -20.14
CA ALA A 98 -8.33 4.29 -20.42
C ALA A 98 -7.13 4.54 -19.49
N TYR A 99 -6.60 3.48 -18.89
CA TYR A 99 -5.35 3.53 -18.15
C TYR A 99 -4.29 2.69 -18.87
N HIS A 100 -3.04 3.12 -18.77
CA HIS A 100 -1.87 2.37 -19.19
C HIS A 100 -0.80 2.53 -18.12
N GLU A 101 -0.33 1.41 -17.58
CA GLU A 101 0.57 1.40 -16.42
C GLU A 101 1.80 0.56 -16.69
N THR A 102 2.93 1.00 -16.18
CA THR A 102 4.23 0.32 -16.24
C THR A 102 4.73 0.06 -14.82
N LEU A 103 5.03 -1.19 -14.51
CA LEU A 103 5.62 -1.62 -13.24
C LEU A 103 7.07 -1.11 -13.16
N THR A 104 7.40 -0.37 -12.11
CA THR A 104 8.73 0.23 -11.90
C THR A 104 9.53 -0.49 -10.82
N ALA A 105 8.85 -1.09 -9.84
CA ALA A 105 9.47 -1.89 -8.80
C ALA A 105 8.54 -3.02 -8.36
N TYR A 106 9.13 -4.15 -7.99
CA TYR A 106 8.40 -5.27 -7.41
C TYR A 106 9.29 -6.02 -6.42
N LYS A 107 8.70 -6.40 -5.28
CA LYS A 107 9.36 -7.11 -4.21
C LYS A 107 8.35 -7.98 -3.48
N LEU A 108 8.58 -9.28 -3.48
CA LEU A 108 7.81 -10.25 -2.72
C LEU A 108 8.73 -11.08 -1.82
N ARG A 109 8.45 -11.08 -0.52
CA ARG A 109 9.11 -11.87 0.52
C ARG A 109 8.07 -12.39 1.49
N SER A 110 8.49 -13.20 2.46
CA SER A 110 7.59 -13.72 3.51
C SER A 110 6.99 -12.63 4.40
N ASP A 111 7.63 -11.47 4.50
CA ASP A 111 7.26 -10.36 5.38
C ASP A 111 6.68 -9.14 4.65
N VAL A 112 6.79 -9.10 3.32
CA VAL A 112 6.38 -7.93 2.53
C VAL A 112 6.02 -8.28 1.09
N LEU A 113 4.97 -7.66 0.58
CA LEU A 113 4.74 -7.43 -0.84
C LEU A 113 4.79 -5.91 -1.07
N GLU A 114 5.63 -5.46 -1.97
CA GLU A 114 5.75 -4.05 -2.35
C GLU A 114 5.87 -3.98 -3.88
N TYR A 115 5.08 -3.11 -4.49
CA TYR A 115 5.24 -2.80 -5.91
C TYR A 115 4.85 -1.37 -6.21
N SER A 116 5.54 -0.82 -7.20
CA SER A 116 5.38 0.56 -7.66
C SER A 116 5.16 0.57 -9.16
N TYR A 117 4.33 1.47 -9.64
CA TYR A 117 4.05 1.62 -11.06
C TYR A 117 3.75 3.07 -11.41
N HIS A 118 3.97 3.42 -12.68
CA HIS A 118 3.56 4.69 -13.27
C HIS A 118 2.39 4.45 -14.20
N GLY A 119 1.45 5.39 -14.22
CA GLY A 119 0.35 5.45 -15.16
C GLY A 119 0.44 6.65 -16.08
N ASP A 120 0.05 6.43 -17.34
CA ASP A 120 -0.04 7.45 -18.37
C ASP A 120 -1.11 8.51 -18.05
N PRO A 121 -1.05 9.67 -18.72
CA PRO A 121 -2.10 10.67 -18.63
C PRO A 121 -3.49 10.11 -18.96
N TYR A 122 -4.48 10.47 -18.15
CA TYR A 122 -5.88 10.13 -18.40
C TYR A 122 -6.81 11.26 -17.94
N ILE A 123 -8.02 11.26 -18.48
CA ILE A 123 -9.04 12.26 -18.18
C ILE A 123 -10.15 11.59 -17.38
N LEU A 124 -10.49 12.19 -16.24
CA LEU A 124 -11.64 11.80 -15.45
C LEU A 124 -12.74 12.87 -15.58
N ALA A 125 -13.87 12.45 -16.14
CA ALA A 125 -15.06 13.29 -16.27
C ALA A 125 -16.17 12.75 -15.35
N VAL A 126 -16.44 13.48 -14.28
CA VAL A 126 -17.55 13.16 -13.35
C VAL A 126 -18.69 14.16 -13.60
N PRO A 127 -19.93 13.70 -13.85
CA PRO A 127 -21.06 14.60 -14.05
C PRO A 127 -21.22 15.60 -12.89
N GLY A 128 -21.31 16.89 -13.22
CA GLY A 128 -21.46 17.96 -12.24
C GLY A 128 -20.17 18.40 -11.53
N GLN A 129 -19.02 17.86 -11.92
CA GLN A 129 -17.69 18.27 -11.43
C GLN A 129 -16.82 18.81 -12.57
N PRO A 130 -15.82 19.66 -12.27
CA PRO A 130 -14.78 19.99 -13.23
C PRO A 130 -14.08 18.72 -13.75
N THR A 131 -13.75 18.70 -15.04
CA THR A 131 -12.95 17.64 -15.64
C THR A 131 -11.54 17.65 -15.05
N ILE A 132 -11.10 16.51 -14.53
CA ILE A 132 -9.75 16.35 -13.99
C ILE A 132 -8.87 15.75 -15.09
N ASN A 133 -7.82 16.47 -15.45
CA ASN A 133 -6.76 15.97 -16.31
C ASN A 133 -5.65 15.47 -15.39
N PHE A 134 -5.48 14.16 -15.32
CA PHE A 134 -4.29 13.55 -14.74
C PHE A 134 -3.23 13.52 -15.83
N ASN A 135 -2.14 14.26 -15.66
CA ASN A 135 -1.01 14.29 -16.60
C ASN A 135 0.02 13.20 -16.28
N GLY A 136 -0.43 12.12 -15.65
CA GLY A 136 0.38 11.02 -15.13
C GLY A 136 0.23 10.88 -13.62
N TYR A 137 0.44 9.66 -13.14
CA TYR A 137 0.44 9.33 -11.72
C TYR A 137 1.41 8.16 -11.46
N ALA A 138 1.93 8.08 -10.24
CA ALA A 138 2.77 7.00 -9.78
C ALA A 138 2.20 6.51 -8.47
N GLU A 139 2.17 5.20 -8.27
CA GLU A 139 1.68 4.63 -7.04
C GLU A 139 2.68 3.62 -6.51
N THR A 140 2.83 3.58 -5.19
CA THR A 140 3.50 2.51 -4.48
C THR A 140 2.55 1.93 -3.47
N MET A 141 2.35 0.62 -3.54
CA MET A 141 1.58 -0.15 -2.58
C MET A 141 2.49 -1.12 -1.85
N ARG A 142 2.37 -1.15 -0.53
CA ARG A 142 3.12 -2.04 0.35
C ARG A 142 2.16 -2.74 1.30
N PHE A 143 2.25 -4.06 1.33
CA PHE A 143 1.59 -4.95 2.28
C PHE A 143 2.69 -5.55 3.16
N GLU A 144 2.63 -5.31 4.45
CA GLU A 144 3.66 -5.71 5.40
C GLU A 144 3.06 -6.57 6.50
N SER A 145 3.73 -7.68 6.80
CA SER A 145 3.38 -8.53 7.93
C SER A 145 3.76 -7.83 9.24
N ILE A 146 2.79 -7.66 10.11
CA ILE A 146 2.96 -7.05 11.44
C ILE A 146 2.48 -8.02 12.53
N CYS A 147 2.71 -7.66 13.80
CA CYS A 147 2.25 -8.44 14.95
C CYS A 147 2.69 -9.91 14.94
N GLY A 148 3.92 -10.17 14.48
CA GLY A 148 4.49 -11.52 14.41
C GLY A 148 3.78 -12.45 13.42
N GLY A 149 3.24 -11.92 12.31
CA GLY A 149 2.60 -12.73 11.26
C GLY A 149 1.07 -12.74 11.32
N LYS A 150 0.46 -12.16 12.34
CA LYS A 150 -1.00 -12.28 12.58
C LYS A 150 -1.84 -11.18 11.94
N ALA A 151 -1.19 -10.10 11.52
CA ALA A 151 -1.86 -8.94 10.97
C ALA A 151 -1.06 -8.39 9.79
N THR A 152 -1.74 -7.60 8.96
CA THR A 152 -1.16 -6.97 7.78
C THR A 152 -1.38 -5.47 7.86
N TYR A 153 -0.30 -4.72 7.69
CA TYR A 153 -0.32 -3.28 7.46
C TYR A 153 -0.26 -3.03 5.96
N ILE A 154 -1.11 -2.17 5.45
CA ILE A 154 -1.15 -1.77 4.04
C ILE A 154 -0.87 -0.27 3.99
N ASP A 155 0.10 0.11 3.17
CA ASP A 155 0.52 1.48 2.94
C ASP A 155 0.46 1.78 1.45
N ILE A 156 -0.21 2.87 1.07
CA ILE A 156 -0.31 3.31 -0.32
C ILE A 156 0.05 4.79 -0.40
N ILE A 157 0.97 5.10 -1.30
CA ILE A 157 1.30 6.48 -1.66
C ILE A 157 1.09 6.66 -3.16
N THR A 158 0.21 7.58 -3.52
CA THR A 158 -0.09 7.94 -4.90
C THR A 158 0.38 9.36 -5.16
N TYR A 159 1.34 9.51 -6.06
CA TYR A 159 1.80 10.78 -6.61
C TYR A 159 1.00 11.06 -7.87
N THR A 160 0.51 12.27 -8.02
CA THR A 160 -0.35 12.66 -9.14
C THR A 160 0.13 13.98 -9.69
N CYS A 161 0.02 14.13 -11.01
CA CYS A 161 0.09 15.41 -11.66
C CYS A 161 -1.29 15.80 -12.18
N SER A 162 -1.88 16.90 -11.70
CA SER A 162 -3.23 17.28 -12.16
C SER A 162 -3.46 18.78 -12.28
N ASN A 163 -4.45 19.17 -13.09
CA ASN A 163 -4.96 20.54 -13.16
C ASN A 163 -5.91 20.91 -12.00
N HIS A 164 -6.34 19.92 -11.19
CA HIS A 164 -7.26 20.11 -10.07
C HIS A 164 -6.85 19.26 -8.85
N GLN A 165 -5.80 19.70 -8.14
CA GLN A 165 -5.19 18.94 -7.03
C GLN A 165 -6.19 18.48 -5.96
N THR A 166 -7.08 19.35 -5.48
CA THR A 166 -8.02 18.99 -4.41
C THR A 166 -8.99 17.89 -4.85
N LEU A 167 -9.47 17.95 -6.10
CA LEU A 167 -10.37 16.93 -6.63
C LEU A 167 -9.63 15.63 -6.90
N ALA A 168 -8.39 15.71 -7.42
CA ALA A 168 -7.52 14.56 -7.62
C ALA A 168 -7.24 13.84 -6.29
N TYR A 169 -6.85 14.60 -5.25
CA TYR A 169 -6.64 14.07 -3.90
C TYR A 169 -7.88 13.36 -3.38
N SER A 170 -9.03 14.04 -3.40
CA SER A 170 -10.29 13.49 -2.89
C SER A 170 -10.73 12.24 -3.64
N GLY A 171 -10.56 12.23 -4.97
CA GLY A 171 -10.89 11.08 -5.82
C GLY A 171 -10.07 9.84 -5.47
N TRP A 172 -8.74 9.98 -5.43
CA TRP A 172 -7.83 8.89 -5.06
C TRP A 172 -8.05 8.41 -3.64
N TYR A 173 -8.17 9.34 -2.68
CA TYR A 173 -8.44 8.99 -1.29
C TYR A 173 -9.74 8.18 -1.16
N THR A 174 -10.83 8.65 -1.75
CA THR A 174 -12.13 7.96 -1.72
C THR A 174 -12.09 6.61 -2.42
N PHE A 175 -11.34 6.52 -3.52
CA PHE A 175 -11.17 5.27 -4.23
C PHE A 175 -10.45 4.22 -3.37
N HIS A 176 -9.35 4.56 -2.71
CA HIS A 176 -8.68 3.65 -1.77
C HIS A 176 -9.58 3.24 -0.61
N GLU A 177 -10.34 4.19 -0.05
CA GLU A 177 -11.34 3.91 1.00
C GLU A 177 -12.43 2.93 0.55
N SER A 178 -12.62 2.73 -0.76
CA SER A 178 -13.51 1.69 -1.29
C SER A 178 -12.79 0.35 -1.53
N VAL A 179 -11.56 0.40 -2.06
CA VAL A 179 -10.82 -0.79 -2.50
C VAL A 179 -10.33 -1.63 -1.33
N PHE A 180 -9.63 -1.02 -0.38
CA PHE A 180 -8.94 -1.79 0.67
C PHE A 180 -9.89 -2.40 1.70
N PRO A 181 -10.97 -1.71 2.13
CA PRO A 181 -12.03 -2.37 2.89
C PRO A 181 -12.72 -3.50 2.12
N GLY A 182 -12.90 -3.35 0.80
CA GLY A 182 -13.44 -4.41 -0.05
C GLY A 182 -12.52 -5.65 -0.11
N LEU A 183 -11.22 -5.44 -0.30
CA LEU A 183 -10.20 -6.49 -0.28
C LEU A 183 -10.16 -7.19 1.09
N ALA A 184 -10.17 -6.43 2.18
CA ALA A 184 -10.21 -6.97 3.53
C ALA A 184 -11.45 -7.85 3.77
N ALA A 185 -12.61 -7.44 3.23
CA ALA A 185 -13.82 -8.25 3.31
C ALA A 185 -13.69 -9.58 2.54
N THR A 186 -13.01 -9.60 1.38
CA THR A 186 -12.75 -10.83 0.62
C THR A 186 -11.98 -11.87 1.44
N VAL A 187 -10.99 -11.43 2.21
CA VAL A 187 -10.19 -12.30 3.10
C VAL A 187 -10.76 -12.42 4.52
N ARG A 188 -11.96 -11.89 4.75
CA ARG A 188 -12.64 -11.85 6.07
C ARG A 188 -11.80 -11.23 7.19
N ALA A 189 -10.91 -10.30 6.84
CA ALA A 189 -10.10 -9.59 7.81
C ALA A 189 -10.93 -8.52 8.53
N THR A 190 -10.61 -8.28 9.80
CA THR A 190 -11.20 -7.20 10.59
C THR A 190 -10.22 -6.03 10.72
N ILE A 191 -10.73 -4.81 10.80
CA ILE A 191 -9.90 -3.63 11.05
C ILE A 191 -9.24 -3.76 12.42
N MET A 192 -7.95 -3.48 12.49
CA MET A 192 -7.19 -3.48 13.74
C MET A 192 -7.47 -2.19 14.53
N ALA A 193 -7.84 -2.32 15.80
CA ALA A 193 -8.13 -1.18 16.68
C ALA A 193 -6.88 -0.41 17.15
N GLY A 194 -5.67 -0.91 16.82
CA GLY A 194 -4.38 -0.34 17.21
C GLY A 194 -3.46 -1.31 17.95
N ASP A 195 -4.03 -2.35 18.58
CA ASP A 195 -3.27 -3.36 19.33
C ASP A 195 -3.09 -4.66 18.55
N CYS A 196 -1.93 -5.28 18.71
CA CYS A 196 -1.68 -6.59 18.11
C CYS A 196 -2.58 -7.68 18.75
N PRO A 197 -3.11 -8.63 17.95
CA PRO A 197 -3.91 -9.74 18.47
C PRO A 197 -3.11 -10.56 19.49
N GLN A 198 -3.58 -10.56 20.73
CA GLN A 198 -3.00 -11.38 21.79
C GLN A 198 -3.20 -12.86 21.42
N THR A 199 -2.20 -13.70 21.68
CA THR A 199 -2.44 -15.15 21.73
C THR A 199 -3.36 -15.41 22.92
N GLU A 200 -4.58 -15.91 22.69
CA GLU A 200 -5.30 -16.59 23.76
C GLU A 200 -4.52 -17.87 24.08
N ASN A 201 -3.67 -17.80 25.10
CA ASN A 201 -3.13 -18.98 25.74
C ASN A 201 -4.24 -19.51 26.67
N TYR A 202 -5.06 -20.43 26.17
CA TYR A 202 -5.91 -21.28 27.00
C TYR A 202 -5.20 -22.59 27.33
#